data_AF-A0A925YUD5-F1
#
_entry.id   AF-A0A925YUD5-F1
#
_cell.length_a   1.000
_cell.length_b   1.000
_cell.length_c   1.000
_cell.angle_alpha   90.00
_cell.angle_beta   90.00
_cell.angle_gamma   90.00
#
_symmetry.space_group_name_H-M   'P 1'
#
loop_
_entity.id
_entity.type
_entity.pdbx_description
1 polymer ?
#
loop_
_entity_poly.entity_id
_entity_poly.type
_entity_poly.pdbx_seq_one_letter_code
_entity_poly.pdbx_strand_id
1 'polypeptide(L)' 'MPRTSRRTSVFTESLIREMSRVAAQHGAINLSQGFPDGDPPAALVQAAKDAMDAGRHQYAVTWG' A
#
# COMPACT_ATOMS: atom_id res chain seq x y z
N MET A 1 0.10 -18.92 22.67
CA MET A 1 0.35 -18.59 21.26
C MET A 1 1.52 -19.43 20.77
N PRO A 2 1.43 -20.06 19.59
CA PRO A 2 2.55 -20.81 19.02
C PRO A 2 3.73 -19.88 18.72
N ARG A 3 4.95 -20.42 18.76
CA ARG A 3 6.16 -19.66 18.46
C ARG A 3 6.21 -19.34 16.96
N THR A 4 6.58 -18.11 16.63
CA THR A 4 6.82 -17.70 15.23
C THR A 4 8.01 -18.44 14.62
N SER A 5 8.02 -18.53 13.29
CA SER A 5 9.11 -19.17 12.54
C SER A 5 10.43 -18.45 12.78
N ARG A 6 11.55 -19.19 12.87
CA ARG A 6 12.89 -18.57 12.98
C ARG A 6 13.19 -17.63 11.82
N ARG A 7 12.67 -17.89 10.62
CA ARG A 7 12.91 -17.03 9.44
C ARG A 7 12.38 -15.61 9.62
N THR A 8 11.36 -15.41 10.45
CA THR A 8 10.79 -14.08 10.68
C THR A 8 11.51 -13.30 11.77
N SER A 9 12.50 -13.89 12.45
CA SER A 9 13.17 -13.24 13.59
C SER A 9 14.08 -12.07 13.21
N VAL A 10 14.34 -11.87 11.92
CA VAL A 10 15.19 -10.79 11.41
C VAL A 10 14.41 -9.54 11.05
N PHE A 11 13.08 -9.61 10.96
CA PHE A 11 12.25 -8.44 10.67
C PHE A 11 12.05 -7.61 11.94
N THR A 12 12.18 -6.30 11.80
CA THR A 12 11.90 -5.30 12.83
C THR A 12 10.72 -4.42 12.40
N GLU A 13 10.30 -3.51 13.27
CA GLU A 13 9.34 -2.47 12.91
C GLU A 13 9.82 -1.63 11.71
N SER A 14 8.87 -1.17 10.90
CA SER A 14 9.14 -0.34 9.72
C SER A 14 9.37 1.11 10.12
N LEU A 15 10.57 1.63 9.84
CA LEU A 15 10.92 3.02 10.08
C LEU A 15 10.05 4.01 9.29
N ILE A 16 9.65 3.67 8.05
CA ILE A 16 8.72 4.49 7.25
C ILE A 16 7.38 4.65 7.98
N ARG A 17 6.88 3.56 8.55
CA ARG A 17 5.62 3.56 9.31
C ARG A 17 5.76 4.33 10.63
N GLU A 18 6.90 4.25 11.30
CA GLU A 18 7.20 5.03 12.51
C GLU A 18 7.25 6.53 12.20
N MET A 19 8.04 6.92 11.21
CA MET A 19 8.19 8.32 10.80
C MET A 19 6.87 8.93 10.32
N SER A 20 6.04 8.16 9.63
CA SER A 20 4.69 8.60 9.24
C SER A 20 3.80 8.92 10.45
N ARG A 21 3.89 8.16 11.55
CA ARG A 21 3.14 8.45 12.79
C ARG A 21 3.66 9.71 13.47
N VAL A 22 4.99 9.84 13.60
CA VAL A 22 5.61 11.01 14.24
C VAL A 22 5.27 12.28 13.45
N ALA A 23 5.38 12.23 12.12
CA ALA A 23 5.01 13.35 11.27
C ALA A 23 3.53 13.75 11.46
N ALA A 24 2.62 12.78 11.45
CA ALA A 24 1.19 13.04 11.67
C ALA A 24 0.89 13.60 13.07
N GLN A 25 1.55 13.08 14.11
CA GLN A 25 1.37 13.55 15.50
C GLN A 25 1.79 15.01 15.68
N HIS A 26 2.82 15.45 14.94
CA HIS A 26 3.38 16.79 15.06
C HIS A 26 2.96 17.74 13.92
N GLY A 27 2.12 17.30 12.98
CA GLY A 27 1.77 18.08 11.79
C GLY A 27 2.97 18.42 10.90
N ALA A 28 4.01 17.57 10.90
CA ALA A 28 5.22 17.77 10.12
C ALA A 28 5.08 17.22 8.69
N ILE A 29 5.92 17.72 7.77
CA ILE A 29 6.02 17.21 6.40
C ILE A 29 6.63 15.80 6.44
N ASN A 30 5.94 14.81 5.85
CA ASN A 30 6.39 13.42 5.84
C ASN A 30 7.25 13.09 4.60
N LEU A 31 8.56 13.30 4.69
CA LEU A 31 9.50 12.94 3.61
C LEU A 31 9.87 11.44 3.59
N SER A 32 9.30 10.63 4.49
CA SER A 32 9.56 9.19 4.56
C SER A 32 8.57 8.36 3.75
N GLN A 33 7.45 8.95 3.32
CA GLN A 33 6.40 8.23 2.60
C GLN A 33 6.89 7.69 1.25
N GLY A 34 6.46 6.48 0.91
CA GLY A 34 6.78 5.82 -0.37
C GLY A 34 5.66 5.91 -1.42
N PHE A 35 4.62 6.72 -1.18
CA PHE A 35 3.49 6.90 -2.08
C PHE A 35 3.36 8.37 -2.52
N PRO A 36 2.83 8.63 -3.73
CA PRO A 36 2.64 9.99 -4.23
C PRO A 36 1.51 10.73 -3.50
N ASP A 37 1.62 12.06 -3.41
CA ASP A 37 0.57 12.92 -2.87
C ASP A 37 -0.60 13.15 -3.83
N GLY A 38 -0.36 12.97 -5.14
CA GLY A 38 -1.33 13.25 -6.19
C GLY A 38 -2.23 12.06 -6.53
N ASP A 39 -3.38 12.38 -7.11
CA ASP A 39 -4.29 11.38 -7.67
C ASP A 39 -3.65 10.63 -8.86
N PRO A 40 -4.05 9.36 -9.08
CA PRO A 40 -3.66 8.63 -10.27
C PRO A 40 -4.21 9.30 -11.55
N PRO A 41 -3.63 9.03 -12.73
CA PRO A 41 -4.15 9.56 -13.99
C PRO A 41 -5.63 9.23 -14.21
N ALA A 42 -6.42 10.20 -14.67
CA ALA A 42 -7.87 10.03 -14.85
C ALA A 42 -8.23 8.86 -15.77
N ALA A 43 -7.43 8.60 -16.81
CA ALA A 43 -7.61 7.45 -17.70
C ALA A 43 -7.48 6.11 -16.97
N LEU A 44 -6.59 6.00 -15.99
CA LEU A 44 -6.43 4.81 -15.17
C LEU A 44 -7.65 4.57 -14.28
N VAL A 45 -8.17 5.65 -13.68
CA VAL A 45 -9.40 5.59 -12.87
C VAL A 45 -10.59 5.17 -13.71
N GLN A 46 -10.72 5.69 -14.93
CA GLN A 46 -11.80 5.31 -15.84
C GLN A 46 -11.69 3.85 -16.27
N ALA A 47 -10.50 3.39 -16.67
CA ALA A 47 -10.28 2.00 -17.04
C ALA A 47 -10.61 1.01 -15.90
N ALA A 48 -10.31 1.39 -14.65
CA ALA A 48 -10.68 0.60 -13.48
C ALA A 48 -12.20 0.52 -13.31
N LYS A 49 -12.94 1.63 -13.51
CA LYS A 49 -14.42 1.64 -13.47
C LYS A 49 -15.01 0.76 -14.56
N ASP A 50 -14.55 0.92 -15.80
CA ASP A 50 -15.05 0.16 -16.94
C ASP A 50 -14.83 -1.35 -16.74
N ALA A 51 -13.69 -1.75 -16.16
CA ALA A 51 -13.42 -3.15 -15.84
C ALA A 51 -14.39 -3.70 -14.79
N MET A 52 -14.71 -2.91 -13.76
CA MET A 52 -15.69 -3.28 -12.73
C MET A 52 -17.10 -3.40 -13.30
N ASP A 53 -17.53 -2.42 -14.11
CA ASP A 53 -18.85 -2.42 -14.76
C ASP A 53 -18.99 -3.58 -15.76
N ALA A 54 -17.89 -4.00 -16.40
CA ALA A 54 -17.83 -5.17 -17.27
C ALA A 54 -17.79 -6.52 -16.52
N GLY A 55 -17.92 -6.52 -15.19
CA GLY A 55 -17.95 -7.75 -14.39
C GLY A 55 -16.59 -8.42 -14.17
N ARG A 56 -15.46 -7.71 -14.34
CA ARG A 56 -14.10 -8.25 -14.17
C ARG A 56 -13.64 -8.23 -12.70
N HIS A 57 -14.45 -8.78 -11.81
CA HIS A 57 -14.19 -8.86 -10.37
C HIS A 57 -13.86 -10.28 -9.87
N GLN A 58 -13.43 -11.15 -10.80
CA GLN A 58 -13.02 -12.54 -10.52
C GLN A 58 -11.49 -12.68 -10.63
N TYR A 59 -10.99 -13.87 -10.30
CA TYR A 59 -9.55 -14.17 -10.38
C TYR A 59 -8.98 -13.85 -11.77
N ALA A 60 -7.87 -13.12 -11.78
CA ALA A 60 -7.01 -12.98 -12.94
C ALA A 60 -6.23 -14.29 -13.19
N VAL A 61 -5.63 -14.41 -14.38
CA VAL A 61 -4.72 -15.53 -14.65
C VAL A 61 -3.44 -15.38 -13.83
N THR A 62 -2.75 -16.49 -13.59
CA THR A 62 -1.61 -16.57 -12.66
C THR A 62 -0.50 -15.54 -12.89
N TRP A 63 -0.37 -15.00 -14.10
CA TRP A 63 0.69 -14.06 -14.49
C TRP A 63 0.18 -12.69 -14.94
N GLY A 64 -1.09 -12.38 -14.67
CA GLY A 64 -1.77 -11.18 -15.17
C GLY A 64 -2.50 -11.43 -16.47
#